data_AF-A0A968JYN8-F1
#
_entry.id   AF-A0A968JYN8-F1
#
_cell.length_a   1.000
_cell.length_b   1.000
_cell.length_c   1.000
_cell.angle_alpha   90.00
_cell.angle_beta   90.00
_cell.angle_gamma   90.00
#
_symmetry.space_group_name_H-M   'P 1'
#
loop_
_entity.id
_entity.type
_entity.pdbx_description
1 polymer ?
#
loop_
_entity_poly.entity_id
_entity_poly.type
_entity_poly.pdbx_seq_one_letter_code
_entity_poly.pdbx_strand_id
1 'polypeptide(L)'
;LASRARRLVTLNLTPEGGETDGFTPEMHLEVLAAYAPELTLDVALVDRSCVPDEKLLRRVAADLGGDVLVSDVAMGDGTPRHHPGRLARAYEKAFDRGSIAPWR
;
A
#
# COMPACT_ATOMS: atom_id res chain seq x y z
N LEU A 1 19.64 4.49 10.29
CA LEU A 1 19.92 3.03 10.21
C LEU A 1 19.07 2.45 9.09
N ALA A 2 19.63 2.26 7.90
CA ALA A 2 18.88 1.78 6.74
C ALA A 2 18.82 0.25 6.74
N SER A 3 17.64 -0.34 6.92
CA SER A 3 17.42 -1.76 6.66
C SER A 3 17.44 -2.02 5.14
N ARG A 4 18.05 -3.15 4.75
CA ARG A 4 18.03 -3.66 3.36
C ARG A 4 16.73 -4.40 3.01
N ALA A 5 15.81 -4.56 3.98
CA ALA A 5 14.51 -5.17 3.72
C ALA A 5 13.69 -4.31 2.75
N ARG A 6 12.94 -4.98 1.86
CA ARG A 6 11.94 -4.31 1.03
C ARG A 6 10.77 -3.86 1.90
N ARG A 7 10.26 -2.67 1.64
CA ARG A 7 9.24 -1.99 2.43
C ARG A 7 7.98 -1.86 1.60
N LEU A 8 6.87 -2.32 2.16
CA LEU A 8 5.56 -2.22 1.55
C LEU A 8 4.61 -1.54 2.52
N VAL A 9 3.75 -0.65 2.01
CA VAL A 9 2.61 -0.11 2.75
C VAL A 9 1.34 -0.65 2.12
N THR A 10 0.39 -1.11 2.94
CA THR A 10 -0.95 -1.48 2.49
C THR A 10 -1.87 -0.33 2.83
N LEU A 11 -2.57 0.22 1.83
CA LEU A 11 -3.50 1.33 2.05
C LEU A 11 -4.84 0.83 2.58
N ASN A 12 -5.51 1.69 3.34
CA ASN A 12 -6.82 1.42 3.92
C ASN A 12 -7.88 1.27 2.82
N LEU A 13 -8.92 0.48 3.10
CA LEU A 13 -10.01 0.19 2.14
C LEU A 13 -11.10 1.26 2.11
N THR A 14 -11.20 2.05 3.17
CA THR A 14 -12.10 3.18 3.28
C THR A 14 -11.39 4.31 4.01
N PRO A 15 -11.75 5.57 3.75
CA PRO A 15 -11.42 6.65 4.66
C PRO A 15 -11.93 6.28 6.05
N GLU A 16 -11.07 6.29 7.08
CA GLU A 16 -11.52 6.03 8.44
C GLU A 16 -12.27 7.27 8.94
N GLY A 17 -13.58 7.11 9.15
CA GLY A 17 -14.46 8.19 9.61
C GLY A 17 -13.98 8.74 10.96
N GLY A 18 -13.65 10.03 10.98
CA GLY A 18 -13.15 10.72 12.16
C GLY A 18 -12.01 11.69 11.84
N GLU A 19 -10.79 11.16 11.67
CA GLU A 19 -9.58 11.97 11.41
C GLU A 19 -9.25 12.11 9.92
N THR A 20 -9.78 11.24 9.06
CA THR A 20 -9.43 11.14 7.62
C THR A 20 -10.64 11.20 6.68
N ASP A 21 -11.66 11.98 7.04
CA ASP A 21 -12.75 12.28 6.10
C ASP A 21 -12.15 12.90 4.82
N GLY A 22 -12.16 12.14 3.73
CA GLY A 22 -11.65 12.57 2.42
C GLY A 22 -10.18 12.30 2.13
N PHE A 23 -9.46 11.50 2.94
CA PHE A 23 -8.12 11.07 2.54
C PHE A 23 -8.20 10.15 1.34
N THR A 24 -7.58 10.58 0.25
CA THR A 24 -7.36 9.74 -0.90
C THR A 24 -6.13 8.84 -0.65
N PRO A 25 -5.97 7.73 -1.39
CA PRO A 25 -4.77 6.89 -1.31
C PRO A 25 -3.46 7.68 -1.41
N GLU A 26 -3.45 8.73 -2.23
CA GLU A 26 -2.29 9.60 -2.44
C GLU A 26 -1.96 10.42 -1.20
N MET A 27 -2.98 10.98 -0.53
CA MET A 27 -2.80 11.74 0.71
C MET A 27 -2.18 10.89 1.83
N HIS A 28 -2.50 9.59 1.89
CA HIS A 28 -1.84 8.69 2.85
C HIS A 28 -0.32 8.60 2.61
N LEU A 29 0.11 8.55 1.35
CA LEU A 29 1.54 8.51 1.01
C LEU A 29 2.21 9.87 1.27
N GLU A 30 1.56 10.98 0.96
CA GLU A 30 2.08 12.33 1.22
C GLU A 30 2.28 12.58 2.71
N VAL A 31 1.32 12.19 3.55
CA VAL A 31 1.45 12.31 5.01
C VAL A 31 2.57 11.42 5.54
N LEU A 32 2.71 10.21 5.02
CA LEU A 32 3.81 9.33 5.38
C LEU A 32 5.17 9.95 5.03
N ALA A 33 5.29 10.56 3.84
CA ALA A 33 6.49 11.27 3.40
C ALA A 33 6.82 12.48 4.28
N ALA A 34 5.80 13.26 4.64
CA ALA A 34 5.97 14.44 5.49
C ALA A 34 6.38 14.08 6.92
N TYR A 35 5.82 13.00 7.47
CA TYR A 35 6.12 12.55 8.82
C TYR A 35 7.48 11.84 8.93
N ALA A 36 7.87 11.11 7.88
CA ALA A 36 9.11 10.34 7.83
C ALA A 36 9.87 10.59 6.51
N PRO A 37 10.51 11.75 6.32
CA PRO A 37 11.14 12.12 5.04
C PRO A 37 12.32 11.22 4.64
N GLU A 38 12.90 10.49 5.60
CA GLU A 38 13.98 9.52 5.38
C GLU A 38 13.45 8.13 4.96
N LEU A 39 12.12 7.93 4.99
CA LEU A 39 11.50 6.65 4.65
C LEU A 39 11.42 6.51 3.12
N THR A 40 12.13 5.50 2.61
CA THR A 40 11.89 5.01 1.25
C THR A 40 10.85 3.88 1.28
N LEU A 41 10.00 3.83 0.26
CA LEU A 41 8.99 2.79 0.07
C LEU A 41 9.31 2.03 -1.23
N ASP A 42 9.22 0.69 -1.23
CA ASP A 42 9.38 -0.08 -2.47
C ASP A 42 8.03 -0.31 -3.17
N VAL A 43 6.97 -0.55 -2.40
CA VAL A 43 5.64 -0.88 -2.93
C VAL A 43 4.52 -0.25 -2.10
N ALA A 44 3.59 0.43 -2.75
CA ALA A 44 2.27 0.73 -2.20
C ALA A 44 1.25 -0.29 -2.71
N LEU A 45 0.70 -1.12 -1.82
CA LEU A 45 -0.40 -2.02 -2.13
C LEU A 45 -1.73 -1.32 -1.88
N VAL A 46 -2.56 -1.25 -2.91
CA VAL A 46 -3.87 -0.61 -2.85
C VAL A 46 -4.93 -1.55 -3.42
N ASP A 47 -6.12 -1.54 -2.82
CA ASP A 47 -7.27 -2.24 -3.37
C ASP A 47 -7.78 -1.54 -4.63
N ARG A 48 -8.13 -2.30 -5.66
CA ARG A 48 -8.60 -1.76 -6.94
C ARG A 48 -9.79 -0.80 -6.79
N SER A 49 -10.70 -1.08 -5.85
CA SER A 49 -11.88 -0.26 -5.62
C SER A 49 -11.57 1.11 -5.02
N CYS A 50 -10.36 1.28 -4.46
CA CYS A 50 -9.94 2.48 -3.76
C CYS A 50 -9.11 3.44 -4.62
N VAL A 51 -8.87 3.15 -5.91
CA VAL A 51 -7.98 3.94 -6.77
C VAL A 51 -8.79 4.84 -7.73
N PRO A 52 -9.09 6.10 -7.37
CA PRO A 52 -9.75 7.03 -8.27
C PRO A 52 -8.82 7.54 -9.39
N ASP A 53 -7.54 7.77 -9.08
CA ASP A 53 -6.51 8.22 -10.05
C ASP A 53 -5.20 7.44 -9.87
N GLU A 54 -5.08 6.34 -10.59
CA GLU A 54 -3.89 5.49 -10.52
C GLU A 54 -2.61 6.21 -10.98
N LYS A 55 -2.71 7.18 -11.89
CA LYS A 55 -1.53 7.91 -12.39
C LYS A 55 -0.97 8.81 -11.31
N LEU A 56 -1.83 9.53 -10.60
CA LEU A 56 -1.42 10.36 -9.48
C LEU A 56 -0.83 9.51 -8.36
N LEU A 57 -1.48 8.40 -8.00
CA LEU A 57 -0.97 7.49 -6.97
C LEU A 57 0.40 6.93 -7.30
N ARG A 58 0.63 6.51 -8.56
CA ARG A 58 1.95 6.07 -9.01
C ARG A 58 2.98 7.17 -8.95
N ARG A 59 2.62 8.41 -9.28
CA ARG A 59 3.53 9.56 -9.18
C ARG A 59 3.97 9.80 -7.74
N VAL A 60 3.03 9.85 -6.80
CA VAL A 60 3.33 10.07 -5.37
C VAL A 60 4.15 8.91 -4.79
N ALA A 61 3.83 7.66 -5.14
CA ALA A 61 4.63 6.51 -4.73
C ALA A 61 6.07 6.56 -5.29
N ALA A 62 6.25 7.01 -6.52
CA ALA A 62 7.56 7.16 -7.14
C ALA A 62 8.41 8.24 -6.46
N ASP A 63 7.79 9.32 -5.94
CA ASP A 63 8.49 10.35 -5.17
C ASP A 63 9.04 9.79 -3.82
N LEU A 64 8.47 8.69 -3.32
CA LEU A 64 8.97 7.89 -2.19
C LEU A 64 9.96 6.76 -2.59
N GLY A 65 10.27 6.64 -3.87
CA GLY A 65 11.15 5.60 -4.43
C GLY A 65 10.47 4.27 -4.77
N GLY A 66 9.13 4.21 -4.74
CA GLY A 66 8.35 2.98 -4.89
C GLY A 66 7.46 2.93 -6.12
N ASP A 67 6.74 1.83 -6.26
CA ASP A 67 5.69 1.64 -7.27
C ASP A 67 4.37 1.18 -6.64
N VAL A 68 3.28 1.22 -7.38
CA VAL A 68 1.95 0.83 -6.92
C VAL A 68 1.60 -0.56 -7.42
N LEU A 69 1.24 -1.43 -6.47
CA LEU A 69 0.60 -2.71 -6.74
C LEU A 69 -0.90 -2.57 -6.51
N VAL A 70 -1.68 -2.58 -7.58
CA VAL A 70 -3.14 -2.65 -7.51
C VAL A 70 -3.58 -4.12 -7.49
N SER A 71 -4.39 -4.51 -6.51
CA SER A 71 -4.88 -5.89 -6.37
C SER A 71 -6.27 -5.91 -5.75
N ASP A 72 -7.05 -6.97 -6.00
CA ASP A 72 -8.32 -7.18 -5.29
C ASP A 72 -8.02 -7.80 -3.92
N VAL A 73 -8.03 -6.99 -2.86
CA VAL A 73 -7.65 -7.41 -1.51
C VAL A 73 -8.77 -7.19 -0.49
N ALA A 74 -9.86 -6.52 -0.84
CA ALA A 74 -11.05 -6.39 -0.01
C ALA A 74 -11.84 -7.71 0.12
N MET A 75 -12.59 -7.83 1.21
CA MET A 75 -13.67 -8.81 1.37
C MET A 75 -14.80 -8.56 0.36
N GLY A 76 -15.46 -9.62 -0.10
CA GLY A 76 -16.63 -9.52 -0.99
C GLY A 76 -17.96 -9.30 -0.26
N ASP A 77 -17.93 -9.17 1.07
CA ASP A 77 -19.12 -9.05 1.94
C ASP A 77 -19.56 -7.60 2.18
N GLY A 78 -18.91 -6.63 1.52
CA GLY A 78 -19.18 -5.20 1.67
C GLY A 78 -18.55 -4.56 2.92
N THR A 79 -17.83 -5.33 3.75
CA THR A 79 -17.09 -4.77 4.89
C THR A 79 -15.74 -4.19 4.45
N PRO A 80 -15.26 -3.11 5.09
CA PRO A 80 -13.96 -2.50 4.79
C PRO A 80 -12.82 -3.29 5.45
N ARG A 81 -12.78 -4.61 5.19
CA ARG A 81 -11.76 -5.52 5.71
C ARG A 81 -10.99 -6.14 4.56
N HIS A 82 -9.68 -6.26 4.72
CA HIS A 82 -8.88 -7.03 3.77
C HIS A 82 -9.19 -8.52 3.90
N HIS A 83 -9.35 -9.20 2.78
CA HIS A 83 -9.46 -10.65 2.72
C HIS A 83 -8.08 -11.27 2.95
N PRO A 84 -7.86 -12.04 4.04
CA PRO A 84 -6.52 -12.50 4.43
C PRO A 84 -5.78 -13.26 3.33
N GLY A 85 -6.45 -14.19 2.65
CA GLY A 85 -5.83 -14.98 1.58
C GLY A 85 -5.50 -14.19 0.31
N ARG A 86 -6.23 -13.11 0.00
CA ARG A 86 -5.93 -12.26 -1.16
C ARG A 86 -4.79 -11.30 -0.83
N LEU A 87 -4.79 -10.76 0.38
CA LEU A 87 -3.72 -9.93 0.90
C LEU A 87 -2.38 -10.69 0.96
N ALA A 88 -2.37 -11.93 1.46
CA ALA A 88 -1.18 -12.78 1.47
C ALA A 88 -0.61 -13.01 0.06
N ARG A 89 -1.46 -13.33 -0.92
CA ARG A 89 -1.04 -13.48 -2.33
C ARG A 89 -0.53 -12.17 -2.94
N ALA A 90 -1.10 -11.04 -2.55
CA ALA A 90 -0.60 -9.74 -2.98
C ALA A 90 0.79 -9.44 -2.40
N TYR A 91 1.04 -9.81 -1.15
CA TYR A 91 2.38 -9.75 -0.56
C TYR A 91 3.35 -10.68 -1.26
N GLU A 92 2.99 -11.94 -1.50
CA GLU A 92 3.80 -12.86 -2.30
C GLU A 92 4.16 -12.21 -3.64
N LYS A 93 3.19 -11.72 -4.41
CA LYS A 93 3.43 -11.03 -5.69
C LYS A 93 4.32 -9.80 -5.55
N ALA A 94 4.16 -8.99 -4.51
CA ALA A 94 4.97 -7.80 -4.27
C ALA A 94 6.44 -8.17 -4.01
N PHE A 95 6.68 -9.30 -3.35
CA PHE A 95 8.01 -9.74 -2.94
C PHE A 95 8.61 -10.84 -3.81
N ASP A 96 7.87 -11.43 -4.76
CA ASP A 96 8.34 -12.52 -5.64
C ASP A 96 9.45 -12.08 -6.61
N ARG A 97 9.72 -10.78 -6.72
CA ARG A 97 10.94 -10.25 -7.37
C ARG A 97 12.22 -10.42 -6.53
N GLY A 98 12.16 -11.15 -5.42
CA GLY A 98 13.28 -11.57 -4.59
C GLY A 98 12.76 -12.30 -3.35
N SER A 99 12.65 -13.62 -3.45
CA SER A 99 11.98 -14.53 -2.49
C SER A 99 12.12 -14.13 -1.02
N ILE A 100 10.99 -14.01 -0.33
CA ILE A 100 10.97 -14.01 1.14
C ILE A 100 11.31 -15.45 1.56
N ALA A 101 12.45 -15.64 2.22
CA ALA A 101 12.78 -16.93 2.80
C ALA A 101 11.67 -17.35 3.79
N PRO A 102 11.26 -18.63 3.83
CA PRO A 102 10.24 -19.09 4.74
C PRO A 102 10.65 -18.76 6.19
N TRP A 103 9.74 -18.12 6.92
CA TRP A 103 9.89 -17.80 8.33
C TRP A 103 10.09 -19.12 9.11
N ARG A 104 11.20 -19.22 9.85
CA ARG A 104 11.48 -20.33 10.77
C ARG A 104 11.06 -19.96 12.18
#